data_AF-A0A1L9TBX0-F1
#
_entry.id   AF-A0A1L9TBX0-F1
#
_cell.length_a   1.000
_cell.length_b   1.000
_cell.length_c   1.000
_cell.angle_alpha   90.00
_cell.angle_beta   90.00
_cell.angle_gamma   90.00
#
_symmetry.space_group_name_H-M   'P 1'
#
loop_
_entity.id
_entity.type
_entity.pdbx_description
1 polymer ?
#
loop_
_entity_poly.entity_id
_entity_poly.type
_entity_poly.pdbx_seq_one_letter_code
_entity_poly.pdbx_strand_id
1 'polypeptide(L)'
;TASYFSSKFALHDPEGLAARFSITTGIVSGKPKDKYFCRRCGCTLFTVPFTEGEREIVIRPALIENGLHIFKPSIECFTERRPGYFSACENATQYRGSS
;
A
#
# COMPACT_ATOMS: atom_id res chain seq x y z
N THR A 1 0.33 -3.27 4.68
CA THR A 1 -0.36 -3.43 3.38
C THR A 1 -0.28 -4.89 2.96
N ALA A 2 -1.06 -5.31 1.96
CA ALA A 2 -0.93 -6.65 1.37
C ALA A 2 -0.64 -6.52 -0.13
N SER A 3 0.14 -7.45 -0.69
CA SER A 3 0.58 -7.43 -2.08
C SER A 3 0.10 -8.68 -2.83
N TYR A 4 -0.36 -8.49 -4.07
CA TYR A 4 -0.87 -9.56 -4.93
C TYR A 4 -0.44 -9.34 -6.38
N PHE A 5 -0.35 -10.40 -7.17
CA PHE A 5 -0.22 -10.27 -8.62
C PHE A 5 -1.46 -9.61 -9.22
N SER A 6 -1.28 -8.76 -10.24
CA SER A 6 -2.39 -8.09 -10.93
C SER A 6 -3.40 -9.06 -11.51
N SER A 7 -2.99 -10.27 -11.89
CA SER A 7 -3.88 -11.33 -12.38
C SER A 7 -4.89 -11.82 -11.33
N LYS A 8 -4.62 -11.57 -10.05
CA LYS A 8 -5.50 -11.93 -8.92
C LYS A 8 -6.24 -10.72 -8.35
N PHE A 9 -6.21 -9.58 -9.04
CA PHE A 9 -6.83 -8.34 -8.60
C PHE A 9 -7.88 -7.88 -9.61
N ALA A 10 -9.07 -7.56 -9.12
CA ALA A 10 -10.12 -6.88 -9.88
C ALA A 10 -10.64 -5.70 -9.07
N LEU A 11 -10.78 -4.54 -9.72
CA LEU A 11 -11.40 -3.36 -9.13
C LEU A 11 -12.87 -3.31 -9.57
N HIS A 12 -13.78 -3.33 -8.61
CA HIS A 12 -15.20 -3.07 -8.85
C HIS A 12 -15.51 -1.59 -8.59
N ASP A 13 -15.48 -0.79 -9.65
CA ASP A 13 -15.70 0.67 -9.61
C ASP A 13 -16.79 1.09 -10.62
N PRO A 14 -18.08 0.84 -10.30
CA PRO A 14 -19.20 1.06 -11.23
C PRO A 14 -19.42 2.54 -11.55
N GLU A 15 -19.00 3.45 -10.66
CA GLU A 15 -19.12 4.89 -10.84
C GLU A 15 -17.87 5.51 -11.49
N GLY A 16 -16.83 4.72 -11.78
CA GLY A 16 -15.58 5.21 -12.38
C GLY A 16 -14.86 6.26 -11.53
N LEU A 17 -14.90 6.14 -10.21
CA LEU A 17 -14.33 7.13 -9.28
C LEU A 17 -12.83 6.96 -9.07
N ALA A 18 -12.21 5.86 -9.50
CA ALA A 18 -10.78 5.65 -9.40
C ALA A 18 -10.00 6.58 -10.35
N ALA A 19 -9.04 7.32 -9.79
CA ALA A 19 -8.09 8.13 -10.53
C ALA A 19 -6.66 7.67 -10.26
N ARG A 20 -5.80 7.79 -11.28
CA ARG A 20 -4.38 7.43 -11.23
C ARG A 20 -3.52 8.67 -11.04
N PHE A 21 -2.57 8.58 -10.12
CA PHE A 21 -1.46 9.53 -9.98
C PHE A 21 -0.13 8.79 -10.13
N SER A 22 0.65 9.18 -11.13
CA SER A 22 1.98 8.63 -11.39
C SER A 22 3.05 9.47 -10.71
N ILE A 23 3.73 8.88 -9.74
CA ILE A 23 4.93 9.47 -9.15
C ILE A 23 6.10 9.09 -10.05
N THR A 24 6.79 10.09 -10.59
CA THR A 24 7.92 9.91 -11.51
C THR A 24 9.21 10.57 -11.03
N THR A 25 9.13 11.49 -10.06
CA THR A 25 10.28 12.21 -9.49
C THR A 25 10.33 12.05 -7.97
N GLY A 26 11.51 12.24 -7.37
CA GLY A 26 11.71 12.15 -5.91
C GLY A 26 11.61 10.74 -5.32
N ILE A 27 11.78 9.70 -6.15
CA ILE A 27 11.66 8.30 -5.72
C ILE A 27 13.05 7.72 -5.49
N VAL A 28 13.34 7.31 -4.25
CA VAL A 28 14.63 6.70 -3.87
C VAL A 28 14.99 5.50 -4.74
N SER A 29 14.00 4.68 -5.14
CA SER A 29 14.24 3.52 -6.00
C SER A 29 14.48 3.85 -7.47
N GLY A 30 14.38 5.12 -7.89
CA GLY A 30 14.49 5.56 -9.30
C GLY A 30 13.37 5.07 -10.24
N LYS A 31 12.51 4.18 -9.74
CA LYS A 31 11.45 3.49 -10.49
C LYS A 31 10.09 4.15 -10.23
N PRO A 32 9.30 4.52 -11.26
CA PRO A 32 7.98 5.15 -11.10
C PRO A 32 7.03 4.36 -10.21
N LYS A 33 5.99 5.00 -9.66
CA LYS A 33 4.94 4.30 -8.91
C LYS A 33 3.59 4.89 -9.23
N ASP A 34 2.61 4.05 -9.56
CA ASP A 34 1.24 4.49 -9.74
C ASP A 34 0.44 4.31 -8.47
N LYS A 35 -0.25 5.35 -8.05
CA LYS A 35 -1.21 5.31 -6.95
C LYS A 35 -2.60 5.52 -7.52
N TYR A 36 -3.53 4.67 -7.14
CA TYR A 36 -4.94 4.81 -7.48
C TYR A 36 -5.70 5.32 -6.26
N PHE A 37 -6.53 6.34 -6.43
CA PHE A 37 -7.29 6.96 -5.36
C PHE A 37 -8.75 7.20 -5.78
N CYS A 38 -9.65 7.23 -4.80
CA CYS A 38 -11.05 7.59 -5.04
C CYS A 38 -11.17 9.11 -5.17
N ARG A 39 -11.76 9.59 -6.29
CA ARG A 39 -11.98 11.03 -6.51
C ARG A 39 -13.01 11.66 -5.56
N ARG A 40 -13.87 10.85 -4.93
CA ARG A 40 -14.90 11.34 -4.01
C ARG A 40 -14.35 11.58 -2.60
N CYS A 41 -13.59 10.63 -2.05
CA CYS A 41 -13.11 10.70 -0.67
C CYS A 41 -11.59 10.89 -0.52
N GLY A 42 -10.82 10.80 -1.61
CA GLY A 42 -9.36 10.94 -1.60
C GLY A 42 -8.60 9.71 -1.09
N CYS A 43 -9.28 8.66 -0.61
CA CYS A 43 -8.62 7.45 -0.13
C CYS A 43 -7.77 6.81 -1.23
N THR A 44 -6.52 6.46 -0.92
CA THR A 44 -5.68 5.65 -1.80
C THR A 44 -6.20 4.21 -1.80
N LEU A 45 -6.70 3.73 -2.93
CA LEU A 45 -7.27 2.39 -3.09
C LEU A 45 -6.18 1.32 -3.15
N PHE A 46 -5.22 1.49 -4.06
CA PHE A 46 -4.09 0.59 -4.23
C PHE A 46 -2.89 1.29 -4.88
N THR A 47 -1.75 0.62 -4.93
CA THR A 47 -0.53 1.09 -5.58
C THR A 47 0.01 0.02 -6.50
N VAL A 48 0.45 0.41 -7.69
CA VAL A 48 1.23 -0.42 -8.60
C VAL A 48 2.69 0.01 -8.45
N PRO A 49 3.53 -0.70 -7.69
CA PRO A 49 4.97 -0.44 -7.70
C PRO A 49 5.54 -0.81 -9.06
N PHE A 50 6.52 -0.04 -9.55
CA PHE A 50 7.27 -0.47 -10.72
C PHE A 50 8.32 -1.50 -10.30
N THR A 51 8.07 -2.74 -10.68
CA THR A 51 8.98 -3.89 -10.62
C THR A 51 9.35 -4.29 -12.05
N GLU A 52 10.60 -4.73 -12.29
CA GLU A 52 10.93 -5.34 -13.58
C GLU A 52 10.23 -6.70 -13.64
N GLY A 53 9.08 -6.76 -14.32
CA GLY A 53 8.27 -7.98 -14.43
C GLY A 53 6.83 -7.82 -13.95
N GLU A 54 6.32 -8.85 -13.28
CA GLU A 54 4.90 -8.99 -12.89
C GLU A 54 4.38 -7.73 -12.17
N ARG A 55 3.22 -7.24 -12.63
CA ARG A 55 2.55 -6.07 -12.06
C ARG A 55 1.97 -6.46 -10.71
N GLU A 56 2.71 -6.26 -9.64
CA GLU A 56 2.14 -6.38 -8.29
C GLU A 56 1.15 -5.24 -8.02
N ILE A 57 0.16 -5.53 -7.18
CA ILE A 57 -0.83 -4.58 -6.66
C ILE A 57 -0.71 -4.61 -5.14
N VAL A 58 -0.44 -3.45 -4.56
CA VAL A 58 -0.41 -3.24 -3.11
C VAL A 58 -1.72 -2.62 -2.66
N ILE A 59 -2.57 -3.41 -2.02
CA ILE A 59 -3.88 -2.98 -1.51
C ILE A 59 -3.77 -2.30 -0.13
N ARG A 60 -4.85 -1.62 0.29
CA ARG A 60 -5.00 -1.05 1.63
C ARG A 60 -5.99 -1.88 2.46
N PRO A 61 -5.52 -2.80 3.32
CA PRO A 61 -6.38 -3.59 4.20
C PRO A 61 -7.37 -2.76 5.02
N ALA A 62 -7.01 -1.53 5.40
CA ALA A 62 -7.88 -0.63 6.15
C ALA A 62 -9.14 -0.18 5.39
N LEU A 63 -9.22 -0.37 4.07
CA LEU A 63 -10.38 -0.04 3.25
C LEU A 63 -11.25 -1.27 2.92
N ILE A 64 -10.86 -2.44 3.41
CA ILE A 64 -11.59 -3.70 3.19
C ILE A 64 -12.33 -4.01 4.48
N GLU A 65 -13.58 -4.44 4.36
CA GLU A 65 -14.36 -4.90 5.51
C GLU A 65 -13.60 -6.00 6.26
N ASN A 66 -13.40 -5.81 7.57
CA ASN A 66 -12.57 -6.67 8.43
C ASN A 66 -11.10 -6.86 7.95
N GLY A 67 -10.61 -6.03 7.03
CA GLY A 67 -9.33 -6.25 6.37
C GLY A 67 -8.14 -6.23 7.32
N LEU A 68 -8.17 -5.47 8.41
CA LEU A 68 -7.10 -5.48 9.42
C LEU A 68 -7.06 -6.77 10.24
N HIS A 69 -8.19 -7.49 10.35
CA HIS A 69 -8.24 -8.80 11.00
C HIS A 69 -7.78 -9.91 10.06
N ILE A 70 -8.12 -9.81 8.77
CA ILE A 70 -7.74 -10.77 7.71
C ILE A 70 -6.26 -10.64 7.38
N PHE A 71 -5.76 -9.40 7.25
CA PHE A 71 -4.41 -9.07 6.83
C PHE A 71 -3.60 -8.48 7.98
N LYS A 72 -3.42 -9.28 9.05
CA LYS A 72 -2.58 -8.87 10.18
C LYS A 72 -1.15 -8.58 9.70
N PRO A 73 -0.53 -7.46 10.14
CA PRO A 73 0.82 -7.13 9.74
C PRO A 73 1.81 -8.15 10.31
N SER A 74 2.63 -8.74 9.45
CA SER A 74 3.76 -9.61 9.85
C SER A 74 5.08 -8.83 9.95
N ILE A 75 5.13 -7.62 9.41
CA ILE A 75 6.31 -6.75 9.40
C ILE A 75 5.86 -5.32 9.72
N GLU A 76 6.62 -4.65 10.58
CA GLU A 76 6.51 -3.23 10.85
C GLU A 76 7.81 -2.53 10.42
N CYS A 77 7.71 -1.63 9.44
CA CYS A 77 8.86 -0.90 8.90
C CYS A 77 8.99 0.50 9.52
N PHE A 78 10.20 1.05 9.49
CA PHE A 78 10.54 2.41 9.96
C PHE A 78 10.25 2.62 11.45
N THR A 79 10.51 1.61 12.28
CA THR A 79 10.18 1.63 13.70
C THR A 79 10.88 2.74 14.49
N GLU A 80 12.01 3.26 14.00
CA GLU A 80 12.69 4.43 14.59
C GLU A 80 11.88 5.72 14.47
N ARG A 81 10.99 5.79 13.48
CA ARG A 81 10.09 6.93 13.27
C ARG A 81 8.70 6.69 13.87
N ARG A 82 8.51 5.60 14.65
CA ARG A 82 7.24 5.34 15.32
C ARG A 82 6.96 6.49 16.30
N PRO A 83 5.81 7.18 16.21
CA PRO A 83 5.47 8.20 17.19
C PRO A 83 5.38 7.57 18.59
N GLY A 84 5.85 8.28 19.62
CA GLY A 84 5.91 7.74 20.98
C GLY A 84 4.56 7.35 21.59
N TYR A 85 3.45 7.81 21.00
CA TYR A 85 2.09 7.48 21.42
C TYR A 85 1.48 6.27 20.69
N PHE A 86 2.24 5.57 19.84
CA PHE A 86 1.84 4.31 19.20
C PHE A 86 2.60 3.12 19.79
N SER A 87 1.87 2.04 20.09
CA SER A 87 2.46 0.74 20.42
C SER A 87 2.94 0.00 19.17
N ALA A 88 3.89 -0.92 19.35
CA ALA A 88 4.34 -1.81 18.27
C ALA A 88 3.20 -2.73 17.80
N CYS A 89 3.25 -3.15 16.53
CA CYS A 89 2.36 -4.20 16.04
C CYS A 89 2.70 -5.54 16.71
N GLU A 90 1.70 -6.18 17.31
CA GLU A 90 1.86 -7.48 17.97
C GLU A 90 2.29 -8.54 16.96
N ASN A 91 3.31 -9.35 17.30
CA ASN A 91 3.84 -10.45 16.49
C ASN A 91 4.40 -10.05 15.11
N ALA A 92 4.61 -8.74 14.85
CA ALA A 92 5.25 -8.26 13.64
C ALA A 92 6.77 -8.16 13.81
N THR A 93 7.52 -8.62 12.82
CA THR A 93 8.97 -8.38 12.74
C THR A 93 9.22 -6.88 12.58
N GLN A 94 10.04 -6.31 13.47
CA GLN A 94 10.31 -4.87 13.50
C GLN A 94 11.58 -4.52 12.71
N TYR A 95 11.44 -3.64 11.72
CA TYR A 95 12.53 -3.19 10.86
C TYR A 95 12.71 -1.67 10.95
N ARG A 96 13.93 -1.24 11.29
CA ARG A 96 14.27 0.18 11.50
C ARG A 96 14.23 1.03 10.23
N GLY A 97 14.45 0.41 9.06
CA GLY A 97 14.64 1.10 7.78
C GLY A 97 16.11 1.47 7.57
N SER A 98 16.69 1.18 6.40
CA SER A 98 17.98 1.75 6.00
C SER A 98 17.78 3.21 5.56
N SER A 99 18.56 4.12 6.14
CA SER A 99 18.65 5.55 5.81
C SER A 99 18.87 5.81 4.33
#